data_AF-A0A8X6LJF8-F1
#
_entry.id   AF-A0A8X6LJF8-F1
#
_cell.length_a   1.000
_cell.length_b   1.000
_cell.length_c   1.000
_cell.angle_alpha   90.00
_cell.angle_beta   90.00
_cell.angle_gamma   90.00
#
_symmetry.space_group_name_H-M   'P 1'
#
loop_
_entity.id
_entity.type
_entity.pdbx_description
1 polymer ?
#
loop_
_entity_poly.entity_id
_entity_poly.type
_entity_poly.pdbx_seq_one_letter_code
_entity_poly.pdbx_strand_id
1 'polypeptide(L)'
;MINSWGKEDSNELEENFPWIDSNPNIFDFDEITEHSQLENRLNAQQIDKLKLILCNYSKIFSNEPGKTHLVEHDIELINEVPIRTKPYRMSAWQTDLLQEEIKKR
;
A
#
# COMPACT_ATOMS: atom_id res chain seq x y z
N MET A 1 -40.24 -4.13 17.10
CA MET A 1 -39.42 -2.90 17.02
C MET A 1 -38.02 -3.34 16.67
N ILE A 2 -37.59 -3.10 15.43
CA ILE A 2 -36.26 -3.48 14.94
C ILE A 2 -35.44 -2.20 14.99
N ASN A 3 -34.34 -2.22 15.74
CA ASN A 3 -33.51 -1.04 15.96
C ASN A 3 -32.92 -0.57 14.63
N SER A 4 -33.20 0.68 14.30
CA SER A 4 -32.64 1.44 13.18
C SER A 4 -31.17 1.72 13.50
N TRP A 5 -30.27 0.90 12.97
CA TRP A 5 -28.86 1.28 12.89
C TRP A 5 -28.75 2.42 11.88
N GLY A 6 -28.11 3.50 12.31
CA GLY A 6 -28.03 4.75 11.59
C GLY A 6 -27.52 4.55 10.17
N LYS A 7 -28.10 5.29 9.23
CA LYS A 7 -27.39 5.66 8.02
C LYS A 7 -26.21 6.51 8.47
N GLU A 8 -25.07 5.88 8.70
CA GLU A 8 -23.80 6.59 8.66
C GLU A 8 -23.60 6.96 7.18
N ASP A 9 -23.77 8.25 6.89
CA ASP A 9 -23.48 8.82 5.59
C ASP A 9 -22.00 8.55 5.30
N SER A 10 -21.74 7.64 4.37
CA SER A 10 -20.41 7.27 3.90
C SER A 10 -19.57 8.45 3.38
N ASN A 11 -20.18 9.63 3.21
CA ASN A 11 -19.51 10.87 2.81
C ASN A 11 -18.75 11.56 3.96
N GLU A 12 -19.13 11.41 5.24
CA GLU A 12 -18.48 12.14 6.35
C GLU A 12 -17.06 11.64 6.67
N LEU A 13 -16.75 10.37 6.34
CA LEU A 13 -15.42 9.80 6.54
C LEU A 13 -14.43 10.16 5.43
N GLU A 14 -14.91 10.57 4.25
CA GLU A 14 -14.05 10.90 3.11
C GLU A 14 -13.54 12.35 3.17
N GLU A 15 -14.30 13.28 3.76
CA GLU A 15 -13.95 14.71 3.79
C GLU A 15 -12.80 15.09 4.75
N ASN A 16 -12.37 14.20 5.65
CA ASN A 16 -11.41 14.53 6.71
C ASN A 16 -9.99 13.97 6.49
N PHE A 17 -9.74 13.27 5.39
CA PHE A 17 -8.37 12.87 5.04
C PHE A 17 -7.72 13.91 4.13
N PRO A 18 -6.58 14.51 4.53
CA PRO A 18 -5.85 15.39 3.63
C PRO A 18 -5.46 14.58 2.38
N TRP A 19 -5.90 15.04 1.22
CA TRP A 19 -5.50 14.46 -0.04
C TRP A 19 -4.03 14.84 -0.30
N ILE A 20 -3.15 13.86 -0.13
CA ILE A 20 -1.72 14.01 -0.41
C ILE A 20 -1.54 13.67 -1.88
N ASP A 21 -1.33 14.71 -2.69
CA ASP A 21 -1.08 14.66 -4.13
C ASP A 21 0.30 14.04 -4.49
N SER A 22 1.01 13.55 -3.48
CA SER A 22 2.37 13.04 -3.60
C SER A 22 2.34 11.55 -3.84
N ASN A 23 2.93 11.09 -4.95
CA ASN A 23 3.17 9.67 -5.17
C ASN A 23 4.09 9.17 -4.04
N PRO A 24 3.66 8.22 -3.20
CA PRO A 24 4.44 7.75 -2.05
C PRO A 24 5.74 7.03 -2.44
N ASN A 25 5.92 6.70 -3.72
CA ASN A 25 7.15 6.09 -4.25
C ASN A 25 8.12 7.12 -4.87
N ILE A 26 7.73 8.40 -4.91
CA ILE A 26 8.59 9.50 -5.37
C ILE A 26 9.04 10.26 -4.13
N PHE A 27 10.32 10.11 -3.79
CA PHE A 27 10.94 10.82 -2.68
C PHE A 27 11.47 12.16 -3.15
N ASP A 28 11.10 13.24 -2.47
CA ASP A 28 11.74 14.54 -2.64
C ASP A 28 12.98 14.62 -1.74
N PHE A 29 14.16 14.67 -2.37
CA PHE A 29 15.42 14.70 -1.63
C PHE A 29 15.62 16.02 -0.87
N ASP A 30 15.08 17.12 -1.39
CA ASP A 30 15.23 18.43 -0.77
C ASP A 30 14.36 18.48 0.50
N GLU A 31 13.12 17.96 0.42
CA GLU A 31 12.24 17.75 1.58
C GLU A 31 12.91 16.89 2.66
N ILE A 32 13.48 15.74 2.29
CA ILE A 32 14.17 14.83 3.22
C ILE A 32 15.35 15.55 3.91
N THR A 33 16.09 16.35 3.15
CA THR A 33 17.27 17.07 3.63
C THR A 33 16.88 18.15 4.64
N GLU A 34 15.83 18.91 4.35
CA GLU A 34 15.28 19.96 5.22
C GLU A 34 14.66 19.37 6.50
N HIS A 35 13.70 18.46 6.37
CA HIS A 35 12.97 17.89 7.50
C HIS A 35 13.87 17.11 8.46
N SER A 36 14.91 16.44 7.94
CA SER A 36 15.84 15.64 8.75
C SER A 36 17.06 16.42 9.23
N GLN A 37 17.16 17.72 8.87
CA GLN A 37 18.30 18.59 9.20
C GLN A 37 19.65 17.96 8.83
N LEU A 38 19.74 17.33 7.65
CA LEU A 38 20.89 16.49 7.29
C LEU A 38 22.20 17.27 7.21
N GLU A 39 22.15 18.54 6.80
CA GLU A 39 23.30 19.43 6.72
C GLU A 39 24.01 19.64 8.07
N ASN A 40 23.26 19.51 9.18
CA ASN A 40 23.83 19.63 10.54
C ASN A 40 24.49 18.33 11.03
N ARG A 41 24.26 17.20 10.35
CA ARG A 41 24.63 15.85 10.82
C ARG A 41 25.61 15.14 9.90
N LEU A 42 25.61 15.51 8.61
CA LEU A 42 26.37 14.86 7.56
C LEU A 42 27.16 15.90 6.78
N ASN A 43 28.34 15.51 6.30
CA ASN A 43 29.09 16.35 5.36
C ASN A 43 28.53 16.21 3.93
N ALA A 44 28.88 17.16 3.05
CA ALA A 44 28.40 17.18 1.67
C ALA A 44 28.63 15.84 0.91
N GLN A 45 29.79 15.21 1.08
CA GLN A 45 30.07 13.92 0.44
C GLN A 45 29.19 12.77 0.95
N GLN A 46 28.80 12.81 2.23
CA GLN A 46 27.87 11.82 2.80
C GLN A 46 26.44 12.05 2.30
N ILE A 47 26.02 13.31 2.15
CA ILE A 47 24.72 13.67 1.58
C ILE A 47 24.64 13.21 0.11
N ASP A 48 25.69 13.44 -0.69
CA ASP A 48 25.76 12.96 -2.08
C ASP A 48 25.69 11.42 -2.17
N LYS A 49 26.39 10.71 -1.27
CA LYS A 49 26.31 9.25 -1.19
C LYS A 49 24.92 8.77 -0.81
N LEU A 50 24.25 9.44 0.12
CA LEU A 50 22.88 9.12 0.50
C LEU A 50 21.93 9.27 -0.68
N LYS A 51 22.04 10.38 -1.42
CA LYS A 51 21.27 10.62 -2.65
C LYS A 51 21.46 9.48 -3.64
N LEU A 52 22.70 9.07 -3.87
CA LEU A 52 23.04 7.96 -4.78
C LEU A 52 22.40 6.63 -4.32
N ILE A 53 22.44 6.33 -3.02
CA ILE A 53 21.83 5.11 -2.46
C ILE A 53 20.33 5.11 -2.66
N LEU A 54 19.65 6.21 -2.33
CA LEU A 54 18.19 6.33 -2.48
C LEU A 54 17.76 6.18 -3.94
N CYS A 55 18.51 6.78 -4.89
CA CYS A 55 18.24 6.61 -6.31
C CYS A 55 18.50 5.17 -6.80
N ASN A 56 19.64 4.57 -6.42
CA ASN A 56 20.03 3.24 -6.89
C ASN A 56 19.13 2.13 -6.36
N TYR A 57 18.61 2.29 -5.15
CA TYR A 57 17.79 1.30 -4.46
C TYR A 57 16.35 1.78 -4.26
N SER A 58 15.85 2.67 -5.12
CA SER A 58 14.49 3.23 -5.04
C SER A 58 13.40 2.15 -4.93
N LYS A 59 13.57 1.03 -5.63
CA LYS A 59 12.66 -0.12 -5.57
C LYS A 59 12.62 -0.82 -4.21
N ILE A 60 13.69 -0.77 -3.42
CA ILE A 60 13.75 -1.38 -2.08
C ILE A 60 12.96 -0.52 -1.08
N PHE A 61 12.99 0.80 -1.26
CA PHE A 61 12.24 1.75 -0.43
C PHE A 61 10.82 2.01 -0.95
N SER A 62 10.41 1.35 -2.03
CA SER A 62 9.07 1.48 -2.59
C SER A 62 8.01 1.05 -1.58
N ASN A 63 6.91 1.81 -1.52
CA ASN A 63 5.72 1.45 -0.78
C ASN A 63 4.83 0.46 -1.55
N GLU A 64 5.18 0.13 -2.80
CA GLU A 64 4.53 -0.95 -3.53
C GLU A 64 4.92 -2.31 -2.92
N PRO A 65 3.94 -3.11 -2.46
CA PRO A 65 4.23 -4.41 -1.89
C PRO A 65 4.90 -5.31 -2.94
N GLY A 66 6.15 -5.70 -2.67
CA GLY A 66 6.90 -6.65 -3.48
C GLY A 66 6.76 -8.10 -3.03
N LYS A 67 7.50 -9.00 -3.68
CA LYS A 67 7.70 -10.39 -3.22
C LYS A 67 9.03 -10.51 -2.50
N THR A 68 9.08 -11.25 -1.40
CA THR A 68 10.32 -11.61 -0.72
C THR A 68 10.62 -13.09 -0.95
N HIS A 69 11.90 -13.46 -1.03
CA HIS A 69 12.34 -14.86 -1.15
C HIS A 69 12.74 -15.43 0.22
N LEU A 70 12.31 -14.79 1.32
CA LEU A 70 12.79 -15.12 2.67
C LEU A 70 12.14 -16.39 3.23
N VAL A 71 10.91 -16.69 2.83
CA VAL A 71 10.14 -17.84 3.31
C VAL A 71 9.20 -18.31 2.20
N GLU A 72 9.20 -19.61 1.94
CA GLU A 72 8.16 -20.28 1.15
C GLU A 72 7.18 -20.95 2.11
N HIS A 73 5.88 -20.76 1.88
CA HIS A 73 4.84 -21.39 2.70
C HIS A 73 4.51 -22.77 2.13
N ASP A 74 4.77 -23.82 2.89
CA ASP A 74 4.19 -25.14 2.66
C ASP A 74 2.87 -25.24 3.44
N ILE A 75 1.79 -25.57 2.75
CA ILE A 75 0.45 -25.70 3.35
C ILE A 75 0.10 -27.18 3.38
N GLU A 76 0.23 -27.79 4.55
CA GLU A 76 -0.15 -29.18 4.78
C GLU A 76 -1.66 -29.36 4.62
N LEU A 77 -2.05 -30.37 3.84
CA LEU A 77 -3.46 -30.66 3.56
C LEU A 77 -4.00 -31.72 4.50
N ILE A 78 -5.25 -31.52 4.96
CA ILE A 78 -6.01 -32.55 5.70
C ILE A 78 -6.40 -33.69 4.74
N ASN A 79 -6.71 -33.35 3.49
CA ASN A 79 -7.06 -34.29 2.42
C ASN A 79 -6.56 -33.77 1.06
N GLU A 80 -6.14 -34.68 0.18
CA GLU A 80 -5.68 -34.33 -1.18
C GLU A 80 -6.82 -34.04 -2.16
N VAL A 81 -8.07 -34.29 -1.74
CA VAL A 81 -9.24 -34.09 -2.59
C VAL A 81 -9.66 -32.62 -2.56
N PRO A 82 -9.66 -31.91 -3.70
CA PRO A 82 -10.01 -30.50 -3.75
C PRO A 82 -11.49 -30.27 -3.44
N ILE A 83 -11.78 -29.26 -2.63
CA ILE A 83 -13.15 -28.84 -2.32
C ILE A 83 -13.53 -27.70 -3.27
N ARG A 84 -14.67 -27.85 -3.97
CA ARG A 84 -15.20 -26.82 -4.87
C ARG A 84 -16.58 -26.37 -4.42
N THR A 85 -16.69 -25.08 -4.10
CA THR A 85 -17.96 -24.43 -3.78
C THR A 85 -18.28 -23.36 -4.83
N LYS A 86 -19.58 -23.13 -5.08
CA LYS A 86 -20.00 -22.01 -5.93
C LYS A 86 -19.80 -20.71 -5.13
N PRO A 87 -19.25 -19.65 -5.73
CA PRO A 87 -19.20 -18.34 -5.09
C PRO A 87 -20.61 -17.86 -4.71
N TYR A 88 -20.73 -17.11 -3.62
CA TYR A 88 -21.97 -16.44 -3.27
C TYR A 88 -22.33 -15.40 -4.31
N ARG A 89 -23.63 -15.12 -4.44
CA ARG A 89 -24.11 -14.05 -5.33
C ARG A 89 -23.63 -12.71 -4.79
N MET A 90 -23.00 -11.93 -5.65
CA MET A 90 -22.61 -10.54 -5.39
C MET A 90 -23.49 -9.58 -6.20
N SER A 91 -23.59 -8.33 -5.75
CA SER A 91 -24.24 -7.27 -6.54
C SER A 91 -23.38 -6.88 -7.75
N ALA A 92 -23.98 -6.19 -8.73
CA ALA A 92 -23.24 -5.67 -9.88
C ALA A 92 -22.12 -4.72 -9.44
N TRP A 93 -22.44 -3.76 -8.56
CA TRP A 93 -21.45 -2.83 -8.00
C TRP A 93 -20.29 -3.53 -7.28
N GLN A 94 -20.56 -4.54 -6.45
CA GLN A 94 -19.50 -5.31 -5.78
C GLN A 94 -18.61 -6.06 -6.78
N THR A 95 -19.20 -6.54 -7.87
CA THR A 95 -18.46 -7.22 -8.93
C THR A 95 -17.58 -6.24 -9.70
N ASP A 96 -18.09 -5.06 -10.01
CA ASP A 96 -17.33 -4.01 -10.71
C ASP A 96 -16.17 -3.51 -9.85
N LEU A 97 -16.42 -3.20 -8.57
CA LEU A 97 -15.38 -2.82 -7.62
C LEU A 97 -14.29 -3.90 -7.51
N LEU A 98 -14.69 -5.17 -7.38
CA LEU A 98 -13.74 -6.28 -7.32
C LEU A 98 -12.92 -6.41 -8.62
N GLN A 99 -13.55 -6.20 -9.77
CA GLN A 99 -12.88 -6.25 -11.07
C GLN A 99 -11.86 -5.11 -11.23
N GLU A 100 -12.16 -3.91 -10.74
CA GLU A 100 -11.21 -2.81 -10.72
C GLU A 100 -9.99 -3.13 -9.86
N GLU A 101 -10.19 -3.65 -8.65
CA GLU A 101 -9.10 -4.05 -7.75
C GLU A 101 -8.25 -5.21 -8.31
N ILE A 102 -8.88 -6.18 -8.96
CA ILE A 102 -8.14 -7.28 -9.61
C ILE A 102 -7.26 -6.76 -10.75
N LYS A 103 -7.74 -5.77 -11.53
CA LYS A 103 -6.98 -5.18 -12.64
C LYS A 103 -5.86 -4.24 -12.20
N LYS A 104 -5.93 -3.69 -10.98
CA LYS A 104 -4.88 -2.85 -10.38
C LYS A 104 -3.65 -3.66 -9.96
N ARG A 105 -3.79 -4.97 -9.74
CA ARG A 105 -2.70 -5.89 -9.40
C ARG A 105 -2.07 -6.52 -10.63
#